data_AF-A0A527HEK5-F1
#
_entry.id   AF-A0A527HEK5-F1
#
_cell.length_a   1.000
_cell.length_b   1.000
_cell.length_c   1.000
_cell.angle_alpha   90.00
_cell.angle_beta   90.00
_cell.angle_gamma   90.00
#
_symmetry.space_group_name_H-M   'P 1'
#
loop_
_entity.id
_entity.type
_entity.pdbx_description
1 polymer ?
#
loop_
_entity_poly.entity_id
_entity_poly.type
_entity_poly.pdbx_seq_one_letter_code
_entity_poly.pdbx_strand_id
1 'polypeptide(L)'
;FGWHRSFCLDMVRWRGSAEQPGLMMALERGGRCNGVIYRLPEGEKPAQIERLLRREISDHESIDTVRWLPVHTPQGTLRALGFWVGVKGRGTSLNQPLDRVASVLARACGHIGSGAEYLYNTVSHLEAFGIHDRNLWRLQELVADEVKAIHDRGLEPGQSLVANAQPQSS
;
A
#
# COMPACT_ATOMS: atom_id res chain seq x y z
N PHE A 1 9.66 -21.77 2.16
CA PHE A 1 9.34 -20.55 1.39
C PHE A 1 8.44 -19.65 2.24
N GLY A 2 8.79 -18.37 2.39
CA GLY A 2 8.05 -17.40 3.21
C GLY A 2 7.21 -16.43 2.38
N TRP A 3 6.85 -15.31 2.99
CA TRP A 3 6.10 -14.20 2.40
C TRP A 3 6.86 -12.90 2.60
N HIS A 4 6.68 -11.92 1.73
CA HIS A 4 7.23 -10.57 1.89
C HIS A 4 6.18 -9.50 1.56
N ARG A 5 6.36 -8.30 2.09
CA ARG A 5 5.48 -7.17 1.80
C ARG A 5 5.74 -6.64 0.40
N SER A 6 4.67 -6.49 -0.38
CA SER A 6 4.73 -6.02 -1.77
C SER A 6 3.54 -5.10 -2.05
N PHE A 7 3.80 -3.97 -2.70
CA PHE A 7 2.76 -3.08 -3.22
C PHE A 7 2.33 -3.59 -4.59
N CYS A 8 1.40 -4.55 -4.60
CA CYS A 8 1.10 -5.34 -5.79
C CYS A 8 -0.40 -5.52 -6.06
N LEU A 9 -1.27 -4.85 -5.31
CA LEU A 9 -2.70 -4.82 -5.58
C LEU A 9 -3.06 -3.49 -6.27
N ASP A 10 -3.62 -3.57 -7.47
CA ASP A 10 -4.03 -2.38 -8.22
C ASP A 10 -5.24 -1.73 -7.53
N MET A 11 -5.20 -0.41 -7.39
CA MET A 11 -6.20 0.32 -6.62
C MET A 11 -6.61 1.62 -7.33
N VAL A 12 -7.89 1.72 -7.73
CA VAL A 12 -8.47 2.91 -8.41
C VAL A 12 -9.41 3.72 -7.51
N ARG A 13 -9.43 3.41 -6.21
CA ARG A 13 -10.22 4.09 -5.16
C ARG A 13 -9.35 4.27 -3.92
N TRP A 14 -9.90 4.91 -2.87
CA TRP A 14 -9.21 5.14 -1.60
C TRP A 14 -7.99 6.05 -1.73
N ARG A 15 -6.80 5.48 -1.89
CA ARG A 15 -5.53 6.20 -2.04
C ARG A 15 -5.06 6.32 -3.49
N GLY A 16 -5.90 5.87 -4.41
CA GLY A 16 -5.81 6.17 -5.83
C GLY A 16 -7.16 6.64 -6.35
N SER A 17 -7.16 7.00 -7.63
CA SER A 17 -8.33 7.38 -8.41
C SER A 17 -8.29 6.70 -9.78
N ALA A 18 -9.34 6.88 -10.59
CA ALA A 18 -9.34 6.40 -11.97
C ALA A 18 -8.26 7.09 -12.82
N GLU A 19 -7.96 8.37 -12.56
CA GLU A 19 -6.96 9.16 -13.27
C GLU A 19 -5.54 8.89 -12.75
N GLN A 20 -5.41 8.68 -11.44
CA GLN A 20 -4.15 8.43 -10.74
C GLN A 20 -4.28 7.16 -9.89
N PRO A 21 -4.22 5.98 -10.54
CA PRO A 21 -4.31 4.71 -9.81
C PRO A 21 -3.14 4.56 -8.85
N GLY A 22 -3.38 3.83 -7.77
CA GLY A 22 -2.40 3.50 -6.74
C GLY A 22 -2.19 2.00 -6.60
N LEU A 23 -1.38 1.65 -5.60
CA LEU A 23 -1.11 0.28 -5.21
C LEU A 23 -1.42 0.10 -3.72
N MET A 24 -2.04 -1.03 -3.38
CA MET A 24 -2.22 -1.49 -2.00
C MET A 24 -1.20 -2.59 -1.70
N MET A 25 -0.79 -2.66 -0.43
CA MET A 25 0.16 -3.65 0.04
C MET A 25 -0.51 -5.01 0.32
N ALA A 26 0.16 -6.08 -0.09
CA ALA A 26 -0.21 -7.46 0.19
C ALA A 26 1.05 -8.28 0.56
N LEU A 27 0.83 -9.55 0.90
CA LEU A 27 1.90 -10.52 1.15
C LEU A 27 2.10 -11.40 -0.09
N GLU A 28 3.19 -11.14 -0.80
CA GLU A 28 3.61 -11.88 -1.98
C GLU A 28 4.53 -13.06 -1.61
N ARG A 29 4.50 -14.13 -2.40
CA ARG A 29 5.32 -15.34 -2.13
C ARG A 29 6.81 -14.99 -2.20
N GLY A 30 7.59 -15.58 -1.30
CA GLY A 30 9.04 -15.43 -1.24
C GLY A 30 9.49 -14.56 -0.07
N GLY A 31 10.77 -14.65 0.27
CA GLY A 31 11.39 -13.84 1.32
C GLY A 31 10.88 -14.16 2.74
N ARG A 32 10.88 -13.11 3.58
CA ARG A 32 10.49 -13.15 4.99
C ARG A 32 9.72 -11.87 5.32
N CYS A 33 8.68 -12.02 6.13
CA CYS A 33 7.87 -10.91 6.62
C CYS A 33 7.89 -10.97 8.15
N ASN A 34 8.52 -9.99 8.79
CA ASN A 34 8.43 -9.79 10.23
C ASN A 34 7.22 -8.91 10.50
N GLY A 35 6.34 -9.31 11.42
CA GLY A 35 5.10 -8.61 11.72
C GLY A 35 4.73 -8.75 13.20
N VAL A 36 3.62 -8.10 13.56
CA VAL A 36 2.98 -8.28 14.85
C VAL A 36 1.77 -9.19 14.67
N ILE A 37 1.54 -10.08 15.62
CA ILE A 37 0.32 -10.89 15.69
C ILE A 37 -0.53 -10.40 16.85
N TYR A 38 -1.84 -10.28 16.61
CA TYR A 38 -2.80 -9.90 17.64
C TYR A 38 -3.56 -11.13 18.10
N ARG A 39 -3.66 -11.31 19.42
CA ARG A 39 -4.52 -12.33 20.01
C ARG A 39 -5.92 -11.75 20.19
N LEU A 40 -6.91 -12.41 19.60
CA LEU A 40 -8.30 -12.07 19.83
C LEU A 40 -8.68 -12.35 21.30
N PRO A 41 -9.52 -11.50 21.93
CA PRO A 41 -10.05 -11.76 23.26
C PRO A 41 -10.72 -13.15 23.35
N GLU A 42 -10.80 -13.70 24.56
CA GLU A 42 -11.59 -14.91 24.79
C GLU A 42 -13.09 -14.64 24.62
N GLY A 43 -13.82 -15.60 24.03
CA GLY A 43 -15.25 -15.49 23.71
C GLY A 43 -15.55 -15.06 22.26
N GLU A 44 -16.54 -15.72 21.65
CA GLU A 44 -17.09 -15.45 20.30
C GLU A 44 -16.06 -15.31 19.15
N LYS A 45 -14.95 -16.06 19.20
CA LYS A 45 -13.92 -16.08 18.14
C LYS A 45 -14.52 -16.19 16.72
N PRO A 46 -15.55 -17.03 16.45
CA PRO A 46 -16.19 -17.07 15.13
C PRO A 46 -16.84 -15.75 14.71
N ALA A 47 -17.62 -15.11 15.60
CA ALA A 47 -18.29 -13.84 15.28
C ALA A 47 -17.29 -12.69 15.14
N GLN A 48 -16.20 -12.70 15.92
CA GLN A 48 -15.12 -11.71 15.79
C GLN A 48 -14.38 -11.85 14.46
N ILE A 49 -14.05 -13.09 14.06
CA ILE A 49 -13.45 -13.38 12.76
C ILE A 49 -14.41 -12.99 11.64
N GLU A 50 -15.70 -13.30 11.76
CA GLU A 50 -16.72 -12.92 10.77
C GLU A 50 -16.82 -11.40 10.60
N ARG A 51 -16.86 -10.63 11.69
CA ARG A 51 -16.84 -9.16 11.64
C ARG A 51 -15.59 -8.63 10.95
N LEU A 52 -14.44 -9.22 11.22
CA LEU A 52 -13.17 -8.82 10.60
C LEU A 52 -13.16 -9.18 9.10
N LEU A 53 -13.63 -10.37 8.73
CA LEU A 53 -13.79 -10.78 7.33
C LEU A 53 -14.73 -9.84 6.57
N ARG A 54 -15.87 -9.46 7.15
CA ARG A 54 -16.81 -8.51 6.53
C ARG A 54 -16.21 -7.12 6.32
N ARG A 55 -15.23 -6.71 7.13
CA ARG A 55 -14.54 -5.41 7.00
C ARG A 55 -13.46 -5.45 5.91
N GLU A 56 -12.71 -6.54 5.86
CA GLU A 56 -11.51 -6.65 5.01
C GLU A 56 -11.79 -7.27 3.63
N ILE A 57 -12.85 -8.09 3.50
CA ILE A 57 -13.23 -8.76 2.25
C ILE A 57 -14.42 -8.01 1.65
N SER A 58 -14.15 -7.17 0.65
CA SER A 58 -15.21 -6.48 -0.09
C SER A 58 -15.88 -7.39 -1.14
N ASP A 59 -15.12 -8.31 -1.73
CA ASP A 59 -15.57 -9.16 -2.85
C ASP A 59 -15.14 -10.63 -2.68
N HIS A 60 -15.89 -11.57 -3.29
CA HIS A 60 -15.65 -13.02 -3.19
C HIS A 60 -14.24 -13.44 -3.61
N GLU A 61 -13.60 -12.72 -4.56
CA GLU A 61 -12.22 -13.00 -5.00
C GLU A 61 -11.17 -12.74 -3.91
N SER A 62 -11.48 -11.90 -2.92
CA SER A 62 -10.57 -11.59 -1.81
C SER A 62 -10.54 -12.71 -0.74
N ILE A 63 -11.48 -13.67 -0.77
CA ILE A 63 -11.54 -14.79 0.17
C ILE A 63 -10.29 -15.68 0.06
N ASP A 64 -9.81 -15.94 -1.17
CA ASP A 64 -8.61 -16.76 -1.46
C ASP A 64 -7.30 -16.18 -0.91
N THR A 65 -7.35 -14.91 -0.50
CA THR A 65 -6.23 -14.16 0.07
C THR A 65 -6.19 -14.26 1.61
N VAL A 66 -7.23 -14.81 2.23
CA VAL A 66 -7.27 -15.06 3.66
C VAL A 66 -6.78 -16.47 3.96
N ARG A 67 -5.69 -16.59 4.73
CA ARG A 67 -5.02 -17.87 4.95
C ARG A 67 -4.53 -18.03 6.36
N TRP A 68 -4.65 -19.25 6.87
CA TRP A 68 -3.92 -19.64 8.06
C TRP A 68 -2.47 -19.95 7.70
N LEU A 69 -1.53 -19.24 8.31
CA LEU A 69 -0.10 -19.45 8.10
C LEU A 69 0.62 -19.77 9.43
N PRO A 70 1.69 -20.60 9.37
CA PRO A 70 2.60 -20.72 10.49
C PRO A 70 3.37 -19.41 10.66
N VAL A 71 3.44 -18.92 11.89
CA VAL A 71 4.22 -17.76 12.30
C VAL A 71 5.22 -18.16 13.37
N HIS A 72 6.45 -17.69 13.25
CA HIS A 72 7.51 -17.97 14.21
C HIS A 72 7.54 -16.85 15.24
N THR A 73 7.42 -17.23 16.51
CA THR A 73 7.47 -16.29 17.64
C THR A 73 8.59 -16.71 18.59
N PRO A 74 9.05 -15.82 19.50
CA PRO A 74 10.00 -16.21 20.55
C PRO A 74 9.51 -17.38 21.42
N GLN A 75 8.19 -17.58 21.53
CA GLN A 75 7.56 -18.65 22.31
C GLN A 75 7.35 -19.94 21.49
N GLY A 76 7.75 -19.97 20.22
CA GLY A 76 7.57 -21.09 19.30
C GLY A 76 6.69 -20.77 18.09
N THR A 77 6.36 -21.81 17.32
CA THR A 77 5.54 -21.65 16.11
C THR A 77 4.05 -21.66 16.47
N LEU A 78 3.32 -20.65 16.00
CA LEU A 78 1.87 -20.53 16.15
C LEU A 78 1.19 -20.52 14.77
N ARG A 79 -0.13 -20.71 14.75
CA ARG A 79 -0.96 -20.44 13.56
C ARG A 79 -1.65 -19.10 13.70
N ALA A 80 -1.56 -18.26 12.67
CA ALA A 80 -2.23 -16.97 12.61
C ALA A 80 -3.04 -16.86 11.31
N LEU A 81 -4.13 -16.11 11.36
CA LEU A 81 -4.93 -15.76 10.18
C LEU A 81 -4.32 -14.51 9.55
N GLY A 82 -3.86 -14.61 8.31
CA GLY A 82 -3.37 -13.49 7.52
C GLY A 82 -4.37 -13.11 6.43
N PHE A 83 -4.38 -11.83 6.10
CA PHE A 83 -5.18 -11.21 5.03
C PHE A 83 -4.26 -10.79 3.89
N TRP A 84 -4.78 -10.76 2.66
CA TRP A 84 -4.01 -10.38 1.47
C TRP A 84 -2.76 -11.24 1.26
N VAL A 85 -2.85 -12.53 1.57
CA VAL A 85 -1.74 -13.51 1.47
C VAL A 85 -1.82 -14.29 0.18
N GLY A 86 -0.76 -14.21 -0.63
CA GLY A 86 -0.66 -14.95 -1.88
C GLY A 86 -1.70 -14.51 -2.91
N VAL A 87 -1.90 -13.19 -3.00
CA VAL A 87 -2.75 -12.54 -4.00
C VAL A 87 -2.31 -12.93 -5.41
N LYS A 88 -3.30 -13.13 -6.29
CA LYS A 88 -3.12 -13.59 -7.68
C LYS A 88 -4.31 -13.14 -8.52
N GLY A 89 -4.15 -13.09 -9.84
CA GLY A 89 -5.26 -12.85 -10.77
C GLY A 89 -5.43 -11.37 -11.14
N ARG A 90 -6.64 -11.00 -11.56
CA ARG A 90 -6.95 -9.64 -12.01
C ARG A 90 -6.79 -8.64 -10.87
N GLY A 91 -6.35 -7.42 -11.18
CA GLY A 91 -6.08 -6.38 -10.19
C GLY A 91 -4.82 -6.63 -9.36
N THR A 92 -3.88 -7.44 -9.86
CA THR A 92 -2.58 -7.66 -9.23
C THR A 92 -1.44 -7.37 -10.19
N SER A 93 -0.48 -6.60 -9.71
CA SER A 93 0.79 -6.27 -10.37
C SER A 93 1.93 -6.87 -9.55
N LEU A 94 2.16 -8.18 -9.71
CA LEU A 94 3.14 -8.95 -8.93
C LEU A 94 4.58 -8.72 -9.43
N ASN A 95 5.57 -8.94 -8.55
CA ASN A 95 7.01 -8.84 -8.85
C ASN A 95 7.43 -7.55 -9.58
N GLN A 96 6.76 -6.43 -9.29
CA GLN A 96 7.10 -5.14 -9.88
C GLN A 96 8.44 -4.64 -9.35
N PRO A 97 9.29 -4.05 -10.21
CA PRO A 97 10.52 -3.45 -9.75
C PRO A 97 10.21 -2.17 -8.93
N LEU A 98 11.03 -1.89 -7.91
CA LEU A 98 10.72 -0.87 -6.91
C LEU A 98 10.62 0.54 -7.49
N ASP A 99 11.37 0.84 -8.56
CA ASP A 99 11.29 2.09 -9.32
C ASP A 99 9.91 2.28 -9.94
N ARG A 100 9.32 1.23 -10.50
CA ARG A 100 7.96 1.28 -11.05
C ARG A 100 6.92 1.49 -9.95
N VAL A 101 7.06 0.77 -8.83
CA VAL A 101 6.19 0.95 -7.67
C VAL A 101 6.30 2.38 -7.12
N ALA A 102 7.52 2.89 -6.99
CA ALA A 102 7.77 4.26 -6.51
C ALA A 102 7.11 5.30 -7.42
N SER A 103 7.25 5.14 -8.73
CA SER A 103 6.63 6.01 -9.73
C SER A 103 5.11 6.08 -9.57
N VAL A 104 4.45 4.94 -9.31
CA VAL A 104 3.00 4.89 -9.07
C VAL A 104 2.65 5.55 -7.73
N LEU A 105 3.30 5.17 -6.63
CA LEU A 105 2.98 5.68 -5.30
C LEU A 105 3.22 7.19 -5.15
N ALA A 106 4.22 7.74 -5.84
CA ALA A 106 4.51 9.17 -5.84
C ALA A 106 3.40 10.02 -6.49
N ARG A 107 2.61 9.42 -7.39
CA ARG A 107 1.54 10.11 -8.15
C ARG A 107 0.15 9.75 -7.68
N ALA A 108 -0.03 8.58 -7.06
CA ALA A 108 -1.33 8.10 -6.61
C ALA A 108 -1.93 9.02 -5.54
N CYS A 109 -3.16 9.47 -5.77
CA CYS A 109 -3.93 10.23 -4.81
C CYS A 109 -5.41 9.91 -4.93
N GLY A 110 -6.06 9.71 -3.80
CA GLY A 110 -7.51 9.53 -3.72
C GLY A 110 -8.11 10.23 -2.50
N HIS A 111 -9.39 9.99 -2.27
CA HIS A 111 -10.19 10.72 -1.27
C HIS A 111 -9.74 10.48 0.19
N ILE A 112 -8.94 9.45 0.48
CA ILE A 112 -8.39 9.22 1.84
C ILE A 112 -6.87 9.48 1.96
N GLY A 113 -6.28 10.16 0.97
CA GLY A 113 -4.87 10.55 0.97
C GLY A 113 -4.06 9.95 -0.18
N SER A 114 -2.75 10.20 -0.18
CA SER A 114 -1.84 9.79 -1.25
C SER A 114 -1.23 8.41 -1.03
N GLY A 115 -0.68 7.83 -2.11
CA GLY A 115 0.15 6.64 -2.07
C GLY A 115 1.46 6.86 -1.30
N ALA A 116 2.07 8.03 -1.46
CA ALA A 116 3.27 8.42 -0.72
C ALA A 116 3.03 8.49 0.80
N GLU A 117 1.92 9.11 1.22
CA GLU A 117 1.53 9.16 2.64
C GLU A 117 1.27 7.76 3.21
N TYR A 118 0.66 6.88 2.43
CA TYR A 118 0.42 5.50 2.84
C TYR A 118 1.69 4.71 3.08
N LEU A 119 2.65 4.82 2.17
CA LEU A 119 3.96 4.20 2.33
C LEU A 119 4.65 4.73 3.59
N TYR A 120 4.70 6.05 3.75
CA TYR A 120 5.31 6.70 4.92
C TYR A 120 4.69 6.22 6.24
N ASN A 121 3.36 6.22 6.33
CA ASN A 121 2.64 5.76 7.52
C ASN A 121 2.89 4.26 7.77
N THR A 122 2.98 3.45 6.72
CA THR A 122 3.27 2.02 6.85
C THR A 122 4.67 1.79 7.42
N VAL A 123 5.69 2.46 6.87
CA VAL A 123 7.07 2.37 7.35
C VAL A 123 7.18 2.86 8.79
N SER A 124 6.59 4.02 9.10
CA SER A 124 6.63 4.61 10.44
C SER A 124 6.01 3.70 11.50
N HIS A 125 4.85 3.09 11.21
CA HIS A 125 4.23 2.14 12.14
C HIS A 125 5.08 0.88 12.34
N LEU A 126 5.67 0.34 11.26
CA LEU A 126 6.55 -0.83 11.38
C LEU A 126 7.79 -0.52 12.23
N GLU A 127 8.40 0.64 12.02
CA GLU A 127 9.53 1.10 12.82
C GLU A 127 9.17 1.27 14.31
N ALA A 128 7.99 1.81 14.61
CA ALA A 128 7.49 1.92 15.99
C ALA A 128 7.34 0.54 16.69
N PHE A 129 7.13 -0.53 15.93
CA PHE A 129 7.13 -1.92 16.43
C PHE A 129 8.52 -2.59 16.39
N GLY A 130 9.58 -1.84 16.08
CA GLY A 130 10.95 -2.37 15.95
C GLY A 130 11.16 -3.22 14.69
N ILE A 131 10.27 -3.12 13.70
CA ILE A 131 10.34 -3.88 12.46
C ILE A 131 10.97 -3.01 11.37
N HIS A 132 12.23 -3.30 11.06
CA HIS A 132 12.94 -2.63 9.98
C HIS A 132 12.88 -3.45 8.67
N ASP A 133 11.94 -3.11 7.79
CA ASP A 133 11.75 -3.76 6.49
C ASP A 133 12.57 -3.04 5.39
N ARG A 134 13.74 -3.59 5.07
CA ARG A 134 14.71 -2.94 4.15
C ARG A 134 14.12 -2.57 2.79
N ASN A 135 13.21 -3.38 2.27
CA ASN A 135 12.59 -3.12 0.96
C ASN A 135 11.65 -1.91 1.03
N LEU A 136 10.88 -1.78 2.12
CA LEU A 136 9.99 -0.63 2.30
C LEU A 136 10.75 0.67 2.57
N TRP A 137 11.84 0.61 3.32
CA TRP A 137 12.74 1.76 3.50
C TRP A 137 13.34 2.20 2.17
N ARG A 138 13.85 1.27 1.37
CA ARG A 138 14.35 1.58 0.03
C ARG A 138 13.26 2.15 -0.88
N LEU A 139 12.05 1.61 -0.83
CA LEU A 139 10.92 2.12 -1.59
C LEU A 139 10.55 3.55 -1.14
N GLN A 140 10.62 3.85 0.15
CA GLN A 140 10.35 5.20 0.69
C GLN A 140 11.35 6.22 0.17
N GLU A 141 12.64 5.89 0.10
CA GLU A 141 13.66 6.74 -0.52
C GLU A 141 13.32 7.03 -1.99
N LEU A 142 13.01 5.99 -2.77
CA LEU A 142 12.67 6.12 -4.19
C LEU A 142 11.42 6.98 -4.41
N VAL A 143 10.40 6.82 -3.57
CA VAL A 143 9.18 7.65 -3.63
C VAL A 143 9.51 9.10 -3.29
N ALA A 144 10.35 9.35 -2.28
CA ALA A 144 10.75 10.71 -1.93
C ALA A 144 11.52 11.39 -3.07
N ASP A 145 12.41 10.66 -3.75
CA ASP A 145 13.15 11.17 -4.90
C ASP A 145 12.23 11.46 -6.11
N GLU A 146 11.27 10.57 -6.38
CA GLU A 146 10.25 10.80 -7.42
C GLU A 146 9.38 12.03 -7.12
N VAL A 147 8.95 12.21 -5.87
CA VAL A 147 8.14 13.38 -5.45
C VAL A 147 8.92 14.67 -5.64
N LYS A 148 10.20 14.73 -5.26
CA LYS A 148 11.07 15.89 -5.50
C LYS A 148 11.19 16.18 -7.00
N ALA A 149 11.48 15.15 -7.80
CA ALA A 149 11.62 15.30 -9.24
C ALA A 149 10.33 15.74 -9.96
N ILE A 150 9.15 15.41 -9.42
CA ILE A 150 7.86 15.92 -9.92
C ILE A 150 7.72 17.40 -9.57
N HIS A 151 8.06 17.79 -8.34
CA HIS A 151 7.96 19.17 -7.86
C HIS A 151 8.92 20.11 -8.61
N ASP A 152 10.18 19.70 -8.78
CA ASP A 152 11.19 20.51 -9.47
C ASP A 152 10.81 20.78 -10.94
N ARG A 153 10.21 19.78 -11.62
CA ARG A 153 9.67 19.95 -12.98
C ARG A 153 8.46 20.89 -13.06
N GLY A 154 7.72 21.03 -11.97
CA GLY A 154 6.59 21.97 -11.87
C GLY A 154 7.02 23.42 -11.62
N LEU A 155 8.29 23.66 -11.26
CA LEU A 155 8.84 24.97 -10.92
C LEU A 155 9.65 25.63 -12.05
N GLU A 156 9.70 25.04 -13.25
CA GLU A 156 10.34 25.67 -14.41
C GLU A 156 9.72 27.06 -14.70
N PRO A 157 10.49 28.16 -14.59
CA PRO A 157 9.95 29.51 -14.74
C PRO A 157 9.66 29.83 -16.21
N GLY A 158 8.42 29.67 -16.66
CA GLY A 158 8.10 29.89 -18.07
C GLY A 158 6.64 29.91 -18.53
N GLN A 159 5.64 30.02 -17.66
CA GLN A 159 4.25 30.29 -18.10
C GLN A 159 3.78 31.66 -17.61
N SER A 160 4.10 32.67 -18.43
CA SER A 160 3.53 34.00 -18.33
C SER A 160 2.02 33.92 -18.56
N LEU A 161 1.23 34.19 -17.52
CA LEU A 161 -0.19 34.50 -17.63
C LEU A 161 -0.34 35.79 -18.45
N VAL A 162 -0.53 35.66 -19.75
CA VAL A 162 -1.01 36.77 -20.58
C VAL A 162 -2.47 36.98 -20.21
N ALA A 163 -2.70 37.92 -19.28
CA ALA A 163 -4.02 38.44 -18.98
C ALA A 163 -4.57 39.10 -20.26
N ASN A 164 -5.44 38.39 -20.97
CA ASN A 164 -6.13 38.90 -22.14
C ASN A 164 -7.21 39.88 -21.65
N ALA A 165 -6.86 41.15 -21.51
CA ALA A 165 -7.83 42.23 -21.35
C ALA A 165 -8.47 42.51 -22.71
N GLN A 166 -9.71 42.05 -22.91
CA GLN A 166 -10.53 42.53 -24.02
C GLN A 166 -11.03 43.94 -23.70
N PRO A 167 -10.89 44.92 -24.62
CA PRO A 167 -11.53 46.21 -24.46
C PRO A 167 -13.01 46.08 -24.82
N GLN A 168 -13.90 46.50 -23.92
CA GLN A 168 -15.28 46.78 -24.26
C GLN A 168 -15.32 48.07 -25.11
N SER A 169 -15.87 47.98 -26.31
CA SER A 169 -16.26 49.14 -27.11
C SER A 169 -17.78 49.26 -27.14
N SER A 170 -18.21 50.50 -26.97
CA SER A 170 -19.55 51.07 -26.83
C SER A 170 -20.58 50.71 -27.89
#